data_AF-L7ECY3-F1
#
_entry.id   AF-L7ECY3-F1
#
_cell.length_a   1.000
_cell.length_b   1.000
_cell.length_c   1.000
_cell.angle_alpha   90.00
_cell.angle_beta   90.00
_cell.angle_gamma   90.00
#
_symmetry.space_group_name_H-M   'P 1'
#
loop_
_entity.id
_entity.type
_entity.pdbx_description
1 polymer ?
#
loop_
_entity_poly.entity_id
_entity_poly.type
_entity_poly.pdbx_seq_one_letter_code
_entity_poly.pdbx_strand_id
1 'polypeptide(L)'
;MNSLKLGKTGYGFILSKKGTFIYSPIEDWVKEQKTIFQIISQGYKPEKLRVPAKKALKGSKIEMDFENPLTGQSSWIFFEPIPTTGWTLSAVFIQDEILLNTKSLHNKLILINLQIISFFFFLFILIFRAYKGSVRSLWAVSSSTSVVLLAGIGFIWYLQISERKIEQRNNIVLLKKAGLNKFLQSRKSENPQDSPLYIPTGVFVQSLEFQDANDVFITGYIWQKYDKNIPQNVSRGFILPEAVDPNVTEIHRHQDQNFEVIVWYFEAKLRENFDYSKYPFDVKDVWIRLWPKDFYKNIILTPDFDAYDLMVPTSLPGLAEDFVLPGWDIKSSFFQYKLNNYNTNFGINSYIGQDNFPELYFTVVLQRNFINVLISNMMIIIVVLLLLFCIQILIIKHKESGENQDFTALEIVSACGAFLFIVIIDQINLRQKIITAGIIYLDYFYFILYIMILLVAINAILFASNIKIDWIDYKNNLIPKLLYWPTNLALLLLVTMLVF
;
A
#
# COMPACT_ATOMS: atom_id res chain seq x y z
N MET A 1 -9.75 -19.73 23.39
CA MET A 1 -8.96 -19.55 22.14
C MET A 1 -8.83 -18.10 21.70
N ASN A 2 -9.83 -17.23 21.92
CA ASN A 2 -9.77 -15.78 21.62
C ASN A 2 -8.74 -14.96 22.44
N SER A 3 -7.92 -15.61 23.27
CA SER A 3 -6.82 -15.01 24.04
C SER A 3 -5.44 -15.35 23.48
N LEU A 4 -5.34 -16.25 22.49
CA LEU A 4 -4.09 -16.59 21.84
C LEU A 4 -3.68 -15.44 20.92
N LYS A 5 -2.49 -14.87 21.15
CA LYS A 5 -1.90 -13.84 20.29
C LYS A 5 -1.25 -14.53 19.08
N LEU A 6 -2.00 -14.74 18.00
CA LEU A 6 -1.57 -15.50 16.82
C LEU A 6 -1.18 -14.63 15.61
N GLY A 7 -0.97 -13.33 15.80
CA GLY A 7 -0.89 -12.35 14.70
C GLY A 7 -2.24 -11.66 14.49
N LYS A 8 -2.38 -10.88 13.40
CA LYS A 8 -3.57 -10.07 13.12
C LYS A 8 -4.67 -10.90 12.45
N THR A 9 -4.30 -11.74 11.50
CA THR A 9 -5.20 -12.65 10.77
C THR A 9 -4.92 -14.11 11.06
N GLY A 10 -3.88 -14.42 11.85
CA GLY A 10 -3.66 -15.76 12.39
C GLY A 10 -4.85 -16.26 13.22
N TYR A 11 -5.08 -17.57 13.21
CA TYR A 11 -6.26 -18.18 13.80
C TYR A 11 -5.97 -19.57 14.35
N GLY A 12 -6.74 -19.98 15.36
CA GLY A 12 -6.68 -21.34 15.91
C GLY A 12 -7.93 -22.13 15.59
N PHE A 13 -7.81 -23.44 15.48
CA PHE A 13 -8.92 -24.38 15.37
C PHE A 13 -8.62 -25.66 16.19
N ILE A 14 -9.66 -26.42 16.57
CA ILE A 14 -9.53 -27.69 17.29
C ILE A 14 -10.13 -28.80 16.45
N LEU A 15 -9.41 -29.91 16.35
CA LEU A 15 -9.84 -31.13 15.69
C LEU A 15 -10.12 -32.25 16.70
N SER A 16 -11.13 -33.07 16.40
CA SER A 16 -11.39 -34.33 17.11
C SER A 16 -10.36 -35.40 16.74
N LYS A 17 -10.32 -36.54 17.46
CA LYS A 17 -9.52 -37.72 17.07
C LYS A 17 -9.75 -38.20 15.64
N LYS A 18 -10.94 -37.94 15.09
CA LYS A 18 -11.32 -38.33 13.72
C LYS A 18 -10.99 -37.26 12.67
N GLY A 19 -10.48 -36.09 13.08
CA GLY A 19 -10.16 -34.97 12.20
C GLY A 19 -11.34 -34.05 11.88
N THR A 20 -12.44 -34.15 12.63
CA THR A 20 -13.62 -33.27 12.53
C THR A 20 -13.36 -31.96 13.27
N PHE A 21 -13.80 -30.83 12.74
CA PHE A 21 -13.68 -29.54 13.44
C PHE A 21 -14.62 -29.50 14.66
N ILE A 22 -14.02 -29.36 15.84
CA ILE A 22 -14.74 -29.11 17.11
C ILE A 22 -14.87 -27.60 17.33
N TYR A 23 -13.84 -26.86 16.92
CA TYR A 23 -13.86 -25.41 16.89
C TYR A 23 -13.10 -24.97 15.64
N SER A 24 -13.66 -24.05 14.89
CA SER A 24 -13.03 -23.43 13.73
C SER A 24 -13.46 -21.97 13.68
N PRO A 25 -12.62 -21.07 13.14
CA PRO A 25 -13.07 -19.72 12.76
C PRO A 25 -14.29 -19.69 11.84
N ILE A 26 -14.51 -20.75 11.06
CA ILE A 26 -15.62 -20.90 10.12
C ILE A 26 -16.64 -21.82 10.78
N GLU A 27 -17.75 -21.26 11.26
CA GLU A 27 -18.75 -21.98 12.04
C GLU A 27 -19.41 -23.13 11.26
N ASP A 28 -19.60 -22.95 9.96
CA ASP A 28 -20.27 -23.94 9.11
C ASP A 28 -19.50 -25.26 9.06
N TRP A 29 -18.17 -25.23 9.20
CA TRP A 29 -17.38 -26.45 9.28
C TRP A 29 -17.64 -27.24 10.55
N VAL A 30 -17.97 -26.55 11.63
CA VAL A 30 -18.35 -27.18 12.90
C VAL A 30 -19.78 -27.70 12.81
N LYS A 31 -20.72 -26.90 12.29
CA LYS A 31 -22.14 -27.26 12.13
C LYS A 31 -22.34 -28.44 11.19
N GLU A 32 -21.66 -28.44 10.04
CA GLU A 32 -21.71 -29.51 9.04
C GLU A 32 -20.78 -30.69 9.36
N GLN A 33 -20.08 -30.66 10.50
CA GLN A 33 -19.11 -31.69 10.92
C GLN A 33 -18.08 -32.03 9.84
N LYS A 34 -17.58 -31.00 9.13
CA LYS A 34 -16.54 -31.17 8.11
C LYS A 34 -15.26 -31.70 8.74
N THR A 35 -14.52 -32.45 7.94
CA THR A 35 -13.19 -32.94 8.31
C THR A 35 -12.11 -32.05 7.71
N ILE A 36 -10.97 -31.93 8.40
CA ILE A 36 -9.81 -31.19 7.87
C ILE A 36 -9.37 -31.74 6.50
N PHE A 37 -9.58 -33.03 6.24
CA PHE A 37 -9.20 -33.65 4.97
C PHE A 37 -10.08 -33.21 3.79
N GLN A 38 -11.35 -32.88 4.03
CA GLN A 38 -12.25 -32.31 3.00
C GLN A 38 -11.82 -30.89 2.62
N ILE A 39 -11.35 -30.10 3.60
CA ILE A 39 -10.82 -28.76 3.35
C ILE A 39 -9.49 -28.84 2.61
N ILE A 40 -8.59 -29.72 3.05
CA ILE A 40 -7.29 -29.94 2.39
C ILE A 40 -7.49 -30.33 0.93
N SER A 41 -8.46 -31.18 0.60
CA SER A 41 -8.71 -31.61 -0.78
C SER A 41 -9.16 -30.50 -1.73
N GLN A 42 -9.62 -29.36 -1.21
CA GLN A 42 -10.02 -28.20 -2.01
C GLN A 42 -8.84 -27.24 -2.28
N GLY A 43 -7.68 -27.44 -1.65
CA GLY A 43 -6.51 -26.57 -1.77
C GLY A 43 -5.49 -26.99 -2.82
N TYR A 44 -4.61 -26.07 -3.20
CA TYR A 44 -3.47 -26.33 -4.08
C TYR A 44 -2.42 -27.23 -3.38
N LYS A 45 -2.03 -28.35 -4.02
CA LYS A 45 -1.07 -29.36 -3.51
C LYS A 45 -1.47 -29.99 -2.14
N PRO A 46 -2.62 -30.69 -2.08
CA PRO A 46 -3.20 -31.22 -0.83
C PRO A 46 -2.30 -32.23 -0.09
N GLU A 47 -1.44 -32.95 -0.82
CA GLU A 47 -0.53 -33.97 -0.28
C GLU A 47 0.39 -33.43 0.82
N LYS A 48 0.86 -32.17 0.69
CA LYS A 48 1.80 -31.56 1.64
C LYS A 48 1.22 -31.38 3.05
N LEU A 49 -0.07 -31.05 3.16
CA LEU A 49 -0.74 -30.83 4.45
C LEU A 49 -1.44 -32.09 4.97
N ARG A 50 -1.80 -33.02 4.08
CA ARG A 50 -2.53 -34.25 4.43
C ARG A 50 -1.72 -35.23 5.28
N VAL A 51 -0.44 -35.44 4.94
CA VAL A 51 0.43 -36.38 5.67
C VAL A 51 0.72 -35.88 7.09
N PRO A 52 1.10 -34.61 7.30
CA PRO A 52 1.28 -34.05 8.63
C PRO A 52 -0.03 -34.06 9.44
N ALA A 53 -1.16 -33.63 8.88
CA ALA A 53 -2.44 -33.67 9.59
C ALA A 53 -2.82 -35.08 10.10
N LYS A 54 -2.56 -36.14 9.32
CA LYS A 54 -2.75 -37.53 9.77
C LYS A 54 -1.85 -37.92 10.95
N LYS A 55 -0.59 -37.47 10.95
CA LYS A 55 0.35 -37.72 12.05
C LYS A 55 -0.05 -36.93 13.30
N ALA A 56 -0.51 -35.69 13.14
CA ALA A 56 -1.01 -34.86 14.23
C ALA A 56 -2.19 -35.50 14.97
N LEU A 57 -3.16 -36.06 14.23
CA LEU A 57 -4.30 -36.78 14.81
C LEU A 57 -3.92 -38.07 15.55
N LYS A 58 -2.73 -38.64 15.28
CA LYS A 58 -2.17 -39.77 16.03
C LYS A 58 -1.40 -39.36 17.29
N GLY A 59 -1.40 -38.07 17.64
CA GLY A 59 -0.77 -37.55 18.85
C GLY A 59 0.65 -37.04 18.66
N SER A 60 1.10 -36.80 17.42
CA SER A 60 2.40 -36.15 17.17
C SER A 60 2.26 -34.63 17.19
N LYS A 61 3.22 -33.94 17.83
CA LYS A 61 3.40 -32.49 17.65
C LYS A 61 3.98 -32.23 16.27
N ILE A 62 3.44 -31.26 15.55
CA ILE A 62 3.90 -30.92 14.20
C ILE A 62 3.93 -29.42 14.05
N GLU A 63 5.04 -28.94 13.53
CA GLU A 63 5.23 -27.59 13.03
C GLU A 63 5.61 -27.70 11.55
N MET A 64 4.98 -26.89 10.71
CA MET A 64 5.34 -26.85 9.30
C MET A 64 4.99 -25.51 8.67
N ASP A 65 5.77 -25.17 7.65
CA ASP A 65 5.39 -24.21 6.63
C ASP A 65 4.31 -24.82 5.75
N PHE A 66 3.26 -24.06 5.49
CA PHE A 66 2.26 -24.41 4.50
C PHE A 66 1.73 -23.16 3.82
N GLU A 67 1.27 -23.35 2.58
CA GLU A 67 0.48 -22.33 1.91
C GLU A 67 -0.95 -22.49 2.40
N ASN A 68 -1.48 -21.45 3.03
CA ASN A 68 -2.80 -21.52 3.64
C ASN A 68 -3.86 -21.70 2.55
N PRO A 69 -4.62 -22.82 2.51
CA PRO A 69 -5.60 -23.10 1.46
C PRO A 69 -6.70 -22.05 1.37
N LEU A 70 -6.96 -21.32 2.46
CA LEU A 70 -8.01 -20.29 2.53
C LEU A 70 -7.53 -18.93 2.06
N THR A 71 -6.22 -18.67 2.10
CA THR A 71 -5.68 -17.32 1.86
C THR A 71 -4.59 -17.26 0.78
N GLY A 72 -4.04 -18.40 0.35
CA GLY A 72 -2.90 -18.49 -0.56
C GLY A 72 -1.59 -17.96 0.03
N GLN A 73 -1.54 -17.63 1.34
CA GLN A 73 -0.39 -17.00 1.98
C GLN A 73 0.53 -18.02 2.65
N SER A 74 1.84 -17.77 2.59
CA SER A 74 2.84 -18.51 3.35
C SER A 74 2.58 -18.38 4.85
N SER A 75 2.31 -19.51 5.49
CA SER A 75 1.86 -19.58 6.87
C SER A 75 2.60 -20.69 7.61
N TRP A 76 2.74 -20.52 8.92
CA TRP A 76 3.11 -21.59 9.83
C TRP A 76 1.85 -22.22 10.41
N ILE A 77 1.79 -23.55 10.46
CA ILE A 77 0.78 -24.28 11.22
C ILE A 77 1.44 -25.13 12.28
N PHE A 78 0.92 -25.03 13.50
CA PHE A 78 1.31 -25.81 14.65
C PHE A 78 0.15 -26.70 15.05
N PHE A 79 0.39 -28.01 15.10
CA PHE A 79 -0.54 -28.99 15.63
C PHE A 79 -0.02 -29.50 16.98
N GLU A 80 -0.80 -29.27 18.03
CA GLU A 80 -0.51 -29.65 19.40
C GLU A 80 -1.61 -30.59 19.94
N PRO A 81 -1.31 -31.86 20.22
CA PRO A 81 -2.28 -32.79 20.77
C PRO A 81 -2.60 -32.46 22.23
N ILE A 82 -3.88 -32.49 22.59
CA ILE A 82 -4.41 -32.30 23.95
C ILE A 82 -4.50 -33.69 24.61
N PRO A 83 -3.62 -34.03 25.58
CA PRO A 83 -3.48 -35.41 26.07
C PRO A 83 -4.75 -35.99 26.70
N THR A 84 -5.54 -35.14 27.36
CA THR A 84 -6.73 -35.55 28.14
C THR A 84 -7.92 -35.92 27.27
N THR A 85 -8.09 -35.28 26.12
CA THR A 85 -9.24 -35.50 25.21
C THR A 85 -8.85 -36.27 23.95
N GLY A 86 -7.56 -36.28 23.61
CA GLY A 86 -7.05 -36.74 22.32
C GLY A 86 -7.46 -35.85 21.15
N TRP A 87 -7.90 -34.62 21.42
CA TRP A 87 -8.12 -33.60 20.40
C TRP A 87 -6.79 -32.97 19.98
N THR A 88 -6.77 -32.28 18.85
CA THR A 88 -5.59 -31.55 18.38
C THR A 88 -5.92 -30.06 18.31
N LEU A 89 -5.22 -29.25 19.10
CA LEU A 89 -5.22 -27.80 18.96
C LEU A 89 -4.32 -27.43 17.80
N SER A 90 -4.84 -26.65 16.86
CA SER A 90 -4.08 -26.16 15.72
C SER A 90 -4.02 -24.64 15.77
N ALA A 91 -2.84 -24.06 15.54
CA ALA A 91 -2.64 -22.62 15.44
C ALA A 91 -1.98 -22.29 14.11
N VAL A 92 -2.59 -21.38 13.36
CA VAL A 92 -2.10 -20.86 12.08
C VAL A 92 -1.61 -19.44 12.29
N PHE A 93 -0.37 -19.21 11.89
CA PHE A 93 0.33 -17.94 11.97
C PHE A 93 0.74 -17.51 10.56
N ILE A 94 0.48 -16.27 10.19
CA ILE A 94 0.86 -15.76 8.88
C ILE A 94 2.25 -15.15 9.00
N GLN A 95 3.20 -15.69 8.23
CA GLN A 95 4.63 -15.34 8.34
C GLN A 95 4.83 -13.83 8.14
N ASP A 96 4.14 -13.31 7.13
CA ASP A 96 4.15 -11.91 6.73
C ASP A 96 3.58 -10.97 7.78
N GLU A 97 2.94 -11.43 8.86
CA GLU A 97 2.40 -10.54 9.91
C GLU A 97 3.26 -10.49 11.17
N ILE A 98 3.97 -11.58 11.45
CA ILE A 98 4.73 -11.77 12.70
C ILE A 98 6.15 -11.25 12.56
N LEU A 99 6.71 -11.34 11.35
CA LEU A 99 8.03 -10.80 11.02
C LEU A 99 8.03 -9.27 10.91
N LEU A 100 6.85 -8.62 10.99
CA LEU A 100 6.66 -7.18 10.79
C LEU A 100 6.93 -6.32 12.04
N ASN A 101 8.11 -6.45 12.65
CA ASN A 101 8.68 -5.29 13.39
C ASN A 101 9.33 -4.33 12.36
N THR A 102 8.49 -3.80 11.45
CA THR A 102 8.84 -3.30 10.10
C THR A 102 9.76 -2.12 10.06
N LYS A 103 9.53 -1.09 10.88
CA LYS A 103 10.31 0.16 10.78
C LYS A 103 11.79 -0.06 11.11
N SER A 104 12.08 -0.89 12.11
CA SER A 104 13.46 -1.17 12.52
C SER A 104 14.21 -2.02 11.49
N LEU A 105 13.51 -2.94 10.82
CA LEU A 105 14.08 -3.79 9.77
C LEU A 105 14.30 -2.99 8.48
N HIS A 106 13.33 -2.16 8.08
CA HIS A 106 13.41 -1.31 6.90
C HIS A 106 14.64 -0.38 6.95
N ASN A 107 14.81 0.35 8.06
CA ASN A 107 15.94 1.26 8.23
C ASN A 107 17.29 0.51 8.25
N LYS A 108 17.33 -0.70 8.81
CA LYS A 108 18.54 -1.55 8.78
C LYS A 108 18.86 -2.01 7.35
N LEU A 109 17.86 -2.38 6.56
CA LEU A 109 18.06 -2.79 5.16
C LEU A 109 18.56 -1.62 4.29
N ILE A 110 18.05 -0.40 4.50
CA ILE A 110 18.57 0.81 3.82
C ILE A 110 20.04 1.05 4.20
N LEU A 111 20.38 0.92 5.48
CA LEU A 111 21.76 1.11 5.94
C LEU A 111 22.73 0.05 5.39
N ILE A 112 22.29 -1.21 5.34
CA ILE A 112 23.04 -2.30 4.69
C ILE A 112 23.23 -2.00 3.20
N ASN A 113 22.20 -1.50 2.51
CA ASN A 113 22.30 -1.12 1.10
C ASN A 113 23.39 -0.04 0.88
N LEU A 114 23.44 0.98 1.74
CA LEU A 114 24.47 2.02 1.66
C LEU A 114 25.89 1.47 1.85
N GLN A 115 26.07 0.55 2.81
CA GLN A 115 27.36 -0.12 3.04
C GLN A 115 27.79 -0.95 1.84
N ILE A 116 26.85 -1.66 1.20
CA ILE A 116 27.12 -2.43 -0.02
C ILE A 116 27.56 -1.51 -1.16
N ILE A 117 26.88 -0.38 -1.38
CA ILE A 117 27.25 0.61 -2.41
C ILE A 117 28.65 1.15 -2.15
N SER A 118 28.95 1.53 -0.91
CA SER A 118 30.26 2.04 -0.51
C SER A 118 31.36 1.00 -0.72
N PHE A 119 31.12 -0.25 -0.32
CA PHE A 119 32.04 -1.37 -0.53
C PHE A 119 32.35 -1.57 -2.02
N PHE A 120 31.34 -1.61 -2.89
CA PHE A 120 31.54 -1.79 -4.33
C PHE A 120 32.26 -0.60 -4.96
N PHE A 121 31.99 0.64 -4.53
CA PHE A 121 32.72 1.82 -4.99
C PHE A 121 34.23 1.69 -4.74
N PHE A 122 34.64 1.38 -3.51
CA PHE A 122 36.06 1.16 -3.18
C PHE A 122 36.64 -0.05 -3.91
N LEU A 123 35.87 -1.12 -4.06
CA LEU A 123 36.28 -2.32 -4.80
C LEU A 123 36.56 -2.00 -6.27
N PHE A 124 35.71 -1.20 -6.94
CA PHE A 124 35.91 -0.82 -8.34
C PHE A 124 37.16 0.03 -8.54
N ILE A 125 37.47 0.94 -7.60
CA ILE A 125 38.72 1.72 -7.63
C ILE A 125 39.95 0.80 -7.65
N LEU A 126 39.93 -0.28 -6.85
CA LEU A 126 41.01 -1.27 -6.78
C LEU A 126 41.07 -2.15 -8.03
N ILE A 127 39.95 -2.75 -8.44
CA ILE A 127 39.86 -3.67 -9.58
C ILE A 127 40.29 -2.98 -10.87
N PHE A 128 39.75 -1.81 -11.17
CA PHE A 128 40.08 -1.06 -12.39
C PHE A 128 41.39 -0.27 -12.27
N ARG A 129 42.05 -0.33 -11.12
CA ARG A 129 43.33 0.36 -10.85
C ARG A 129 43.24 1.86 -11.15
N ALA A 130 42.17 2.51 -10.70
CA ALA A 130 41.90 3.92 -10.98
C ALA A 130 43.00 4.86 -10.47
N TYR A 131 43.77 4.43 -9.48
CA TYR A 131 44.98 5.12 -8.99
C TYR A 131 46.04 5.34 -10.09
N LYS A 132 46.02 4.59 -11.19
CA LYS A 132 46.90 4.81 -12.35
C LYS A 132 46.47 5.97 -13.25
N GLY A 133 45.27 6.53 -13.04
CA GLY A 133 44.78 7.71 -13.76
C GLY A 133 44.51 7.50 -15.26
N SER A 134 44.36 6.25 -15.73
CA SER A 134 44.05 5.97 -17.14
C SER A 134 42.60 6.36 -17.45
N VAL A 135 42.34 6.90 -18.66
CA VAL A 135 40.99 7.35 -19.04
C VAL A 135 40.00 6.17 -19.01
N ARG A 136 40.41 5.00 -19.51
CA ARG A 136 39.60 3.78 -19.50
C ARG A 136 39.26 3.30 -18.09
N SER A 137 40.22 3.31 -17.16
CA SER A 137 39.96 2.90 -15.77
C SER A 137 38.98 3.85 -15.07
N LEU A 138 39.08 5.16 -15.33
CA LEU A 138 38.17 6.14 -14.73
C LEU A 138 36.74 5.98 -15.24
N TRP A 139 36.57 5.75 -16.55
CA TRP A 139 35.26 5.44 -17.14
C TRP A 139 34.68 4.14 -16.56
N ALA A 140 35.50 3.10 -16.42
CA ALA A 140 35.06 1.83 -15.84
C ALA A 140 34.56 2.00 -14.40
N VAL A 141 35.25 2.78 -13.56
CA VAL A 141 34.81 3.10 -12.19
C VAL A 141 33.52 3.91 -12.21
N SER A 142 33.45 4.98 -13.00
CA SER A 142 32.25 5.83 -13.10
C SER A 142 31.02 5.01 -13.49
N SER A 143 31.09 4.28 -14.60
CA SER A 143 29.98 3.47 -15.10
C SER A 143 29.57 2.36 -14.12
N SER A 144 30.54 1.64 -13.54
CA SER A 144 30.23 0.57 -12.57
C SER A 144 29.60 1.12 -11.29
N THR A 145 30.07 2.28 -10.81
CA THR A 145 29.48 2.97 -9.66
C THR A 145 28.06 3.42 -9.94
N SER A 146 27.79 3.97 -11.13
CA SER A 146 26.44 4.33 -11.56
C SER A 146 25.50 3.12 -11.58
N VAL A 147 25.94 1.98 -12.10
CA VAL A 147 25.13 0.75 -12.10
C VAL A 147 24.78 0.31 -10.68
N VAL A 148 25.74 0.35 -9.75
CA VAL A 148 25.50 -0.02 -8.34
C VAL A 148 24.57 0.97 -7.64
N LEU A 149 24.71 2.27 -7.90
CA LEU A 149 23.78 3.29 -7.38
C LEU A 149 22.36 3.06 -7.91
N LEU A 150 22.20 2.81 -9.21
CA LEU A 150 20.91 2.52 -9.83
C LEU A 150 20.27 1.26 -9.23
N ALA A 151 21.05 0.20 -9.04
CA ALA A 151 20.60 -1.02 -8.36
C ALA A 151 20.19 -0.75 -6.90
N GLY A 152 20.91 0.13 -6.20
CA GLY A 152 20.57 0.59 -4.86
C GLY A 152 19.23 1.31 -4.78
N ILE A 153 18.97 2.23 -5.71
CA ILE A 153 17.69 2.92 -5.84
C ILE A 153 16.57 1.91 -6.11
N GLY A 154 16.78 1.00 -7.08
CA GLY A 154 15.82 -0.05 -7.41
C GLY A 154 15.52 -0.99 -6.24
N PHE A 155 16.52 -1.27 -5.39
CA PHE A 155 16.33 -2.04 -4.16
C PHE A 155 15.45 -1.30 -3.15
N ILE A 156 15.65 0.00 -2.94
CA ILE A 156 14.78 0.79 -2.04
C ILE A 156 13.35 0.84 -2.58
N TRP A 157 13.17 1.07 -3.89
CA TRP A 157 11.84 0.99 -4.51
C TRP A 157 11.19 -0.38 -4.34
N TYR A 158 11.95 -1.46 -4.51
CA TYR A 158 11.47 -2.82 -4.27
C TYR A 158 11.01 -3.03 -2.83
N LEU A 159 11.79 -2.56 -1.85
CA LEU A 159 11.41 -2.62 -0.43
C LEU A 159 10.11 -1.85 -0.17
N GLN A 160 9.97 -0.65 -0.74
CA GLN A 160 8.79 0.18 -0.58
C GLN A 160 7.54 -0.44 -1.24
N ILE A 161 7.66 -1.02 -2.44
CA ILE A 161 6.56 -1.71 -3.13
C ILE A 161 6.13 -2.97 -2.38
N SER A 162 7.09 -3.68 -1.78
CA SER A 162 6.86 -4.93 -1.05
C SER A 162 6.30 -4.69 0.35
N GLU A 163 6.41 -3.47 0.88
CA GLU A 163 5.94 -3.15 2.23
C GLU A 163 4.40 -3.07 2.26
N ARG A 164 3.75 -4.12 2.77
CA ARG A 164 2.31 -4.09 3.08
C ARG A 164 2.06 -3.31 4.36
N LYS A 165 1.97 -1.97 4.26
CA LYS A 165 1.53 -1.13 5.37
C LYS A 165 0.01 -1.24 5.54
N ILE A 166 -0.45 -2.10 6.44
CA ILE A 166 -1.74 -1.87 7.10
C ILE A 166 -1.44 -0.88 8.23
N GLU A 167 -1.65 0.42 7.98
CA GLU A 167 -1.48 1.43 9.01
C GLU A 167 -2.48 1.20 10.14
N GLN A 168 -1.99 0.68 11.27
CA GLN A 168 -2.77 0.45 12.48
C GLN A 168 -2.68 1.63 13.45
N ARG A 169 -2.97 2.84 12.99
CA ARG A 169 -3.23 3.94 13.92
C ARG A 169 -4.73 3.94 14.24
N ASN A 170 -5.08 3.36 15.38
CA ASN A 170 -6.41 3.42 16.03
C ASN A 170 -7.58 2.69 15.34
N ASN A 171 -7.34 1.87 14.32
CA ASN A 171 -8.41 1.14 13.64
C ASN A 171 -8.60 -0.26 14.22
N ILE A 172 -9.86 -0.64 14.49
CA ILE A 172 -10.22 -2.01 14.89
C ILE A 172 -10.75 -2.72 13.66
N VAL A 173 -9.92 -3.56 13.04
CA VAL A 173 -10.34 -4.35 11.88
C VAL A 173 -11.31 -5.45 12.32
N LEU A 174 -12.49 -5.46 11.73
CA LEU A 174 -13.59 -6.35 12.08
C LEU A 174 -13.59 -7.55 11.15
N LEU A 175 -12.82 -8.57 11.53
CA LEU A 175 -12.66 -9.79 10.73
C LEU A 175 -13.69 -10.87 11.05
N LYS A 176 -14.26 -10.87 12.27
CA LYS A 176 -15.13 -11.94 12.78
C LYS A 176 -16.14 -11.44 13.80
N LYS A 177 -17.30 -12.12 13.86
CA LYS A 177 -18.34 -11.98 14.90
C LYS A 177 -17.80 -12.05 16.33
N ALA A 178 -16.87 -12.96 16.63
CA ALA A 178 -16.32 -13.10 17.98
C ALA A 178 -15.50 -11.86 18.43
N GLY A 179 -14.74 -11.26 17.51
CA GLY A 179 -14.00 -10.02 17.77
C GLY A 179 -14.93 -8.83 17.97
N LEU A 180 -15.96 -8.74 17.11
CA LEU A 180 -17.04 -7.76 17.25
C LEU A 180 -17.74 -7.90 18.60
N ASN A 181 -18.21 -9.09 18.96
CA ASN A 181 -18.94 -9.32 20.20
C ASN A 181 -18.12 -8.96 21.45
N LYS A 182 -16.81 -9.23 21.45
CA LYS A 182 -15.92 -8.82 22.54
C LYS A 182 -15.80 -7.30 22.64
N PHE A 183 -15.66 -6.61 21.51
CA PHE A 183 -15.62 -5.15 21.46
C PHE A 183 -16.94 -4.54 21.94
N LEU A 184 -18.07 -5.04 21.44
CA LEU A 184 -19.40 -4.59 21.81
C LEU A 184 -19.71 -4.85 23.30
N GLN A 185 -19.29 -6.00 23.84
CA GLN A 185 -19.44 -6.32 25.26
C GLN A 185 -18.69 -5.34 26.16
N SER A 186 -17.51 -4.86 25.77
CA SER A 186 -16.77 -3.86 26.54
C SER A 186 -17.45 -2.49 26.59
N ARG A 187 -18.49 -2.29 25.77
CA ARG A 187 -19.26 -1.04 25.65
C ARG A 187 -20.71 -1.18 26.14
N LYS A 188 -21.13 -2.35 26.63
CA LYS A 188 -22.46 -2.49 27.22
C LYS A 188 -22.51 -1.74 28.54
N SER A 189 -23.50 -0.86 28.69
CA SER A 189 -23.81 -0.19 29.96
C SER A 189 -24.40 -1.19 30.95
N GLU A 190 -24.19 -0.97 32.25
CA GLU A 190 -24.83 -1.76 33.33
C GLU A 190 -26.36 -1.59 33.32
N ASN A 191 -26.86 -0.47 32.78
CA ASN A 191 -28.28 -0.24 32.53
C ASN A 191 -28.70 -0.75 31.14
N PRO A 192 -29.70 -1.64 31.04
CA PRO A 192 -30.20 -2.14 29.76
C PRO A 192 -30.79 -1.05 28.85
N GLN A 193 -31.38 0.02 29.41
CA GLN A 193 -31.94 1.13 28.63
C GLN A 193 -30.88 2.03 27.98
N ASP A 194 -29.66 2.05 28.51
CA ASP A 194 -28.54 2.84 27.97
C ASP A 194 -27.67 2.02 27.01
N SER A 195 -28.04 0.76 26.74
CA SER A 195 -27.29 -0.10 25.84
C SER A 195 -27.45 0.32 24.38
N PRO A 196 -26.37 0.34 23.58
CA PRO A 196 -26.45 0.72 22.18
C PRO A 196 -27.28 -0.27 21.38
N LEU A 197 -28.08 0.25 20.46
CA LEU A 197 -28.81 -0.53 19.47
C LEU A 197 -27.85 -0.91 18.35
N TYR A 198 -27.80 -2.19 18.01
CA TYR A 198 -26.93 -2.70 16.95
C TYR A 198 -27.72 -2.91 15.67
N ILE A 199 -27.23 -2.37 14.56
CA ILE A 199 -27.83 -2.56 13.23
C ILE A 199 -26.79 -3.25 12.33
N PRO A 200 -26.96 -4.54 12.01
CA PRO A 200 -26.17 -5.21 10.99
C PRO A 200 -26.31 -4.47 9.65
N THR A 201 -25.17 -4.10 9.09
CA THR A 201 -25.01 -3.30 7.88
C THR A 201 -24.00 -4.00 6.99
N GLY A 202 -24.35 -4.22 5.73
CA GLY A 202 -23.43 -4.69 4.71
C GLY A 202 -23.24 -3.68 3.60
N VAL A 203 -22.12 -3.84 2.91
CA VAL A 203 -21.65 -3.01 1.80
C VAL A 203 -21.15 -3.93 0.69
N PHE A 204 -21.57 -3.64 -0.54
CA PHE A 204 -21.06 -4.23 -1.76
C PHE A 204 -20.72 -3.11 -2.73
N VAL A 205 -19.46 -3.00 -3.13
CA VAL A 205 -18.98 -1.97 -4.07
C VAL A 205 -18.93 -2.57 -5.46
N GLN A 206 -19.66 -1.94 -6.37
CA GLN A 206 -19.75 -2.35 -7.76
C GLN A 206 -18.67 -1.68 -8.61
N SER A 207 -18.42 -0.39 -8.38
CA SER A 207 -17.36 0.36 -9.07
C SER A 207 -16.74 1.42 -8.18
N LEU A 208 -15.50 1.77 -8.51
CA LEU A 208 -14.73 2.84 -7.89
C LEU A 208 -13.90 3.52 -8.97
N GLU A 209 -13.86 4.85 -8.96
CA GLU A 209 -13.05 5.66 -9.87
C GLU A 209 -12.47 6.87 -9.14
N PHE A 210 -11.18 7.15 -9.37
CA PHE A 210 -10.59 8.42 -8.93
C PHE A 210 -10.92 9.51 -9.94
N GLN A 211 -11.75 10.48 -9.57
CA GLN A 211 -12.06 11.64 -10.41
C GLN A 211 -10.94 12.68 -10.35
N ASP A 212 -10.38 12.90 -9.16
CA ASP A 212 -9.21 13.73 -8.94
C ASP A 212 -8.35 13.18 -7.78
N ALA A 213 -7.46 14.01 -7.23
CA ALA A 213 -6.57 13.60 -6.14
C ALA A 213 -7.29 13.36 -4.80
N ASN A 214 -8.49 13.87 -4.58
CA ASN A 214 -9.20 13.76 -3.30
C ASN A 214 -10.63 13.24 -3.46
N ASP A 215 -11.14 13.18 -4.68
CA ASP A 215 -12.49 12.78 -5.00
C ASP A 215 -12.52 11.38 -5.59
N VAL A 216 -13.23 10.49 -4.92
CA VAL A 216 -13.47 9.12 -5.37
C VAL A 216 -14.95 8.93 -5.65
N PHE A 217 -15.29 8.56 -6.88
CA PHE A 217 -16.63 8.18 -7.25
C PHE A 217 -16.83 6.69 -6.99
N ILE A 218 -17.89 6.33 -6.25
CA ILE A 218 -18.17 4.97 -5.84
C ILE A 218 -19.65 4.66 -6.11
N THR A 219 -19.90 3.45 -6.61
CA THR A 219 -21.26 2.91 -6.75
C THR A 219 -21.37 1.53 -6.10
N GLY A 220 -22.57 1.18 -5.68
CA GLY A 220 -22.83 -0.16 -5.15
C GLY A 220 -24.10 -0.25 -4.34
N TYR A 221 -24.12 -1.21 -3.42
CA TYR A 221 -25.25 -1.49 -2.57
C TYR A 221 -24.86 -1.44 -1.10
N ILE A 222 -25.74 -0.88 -0.29
CA ILE A 222 -25.67 -0.94 1.17
C ILE A 222 -26.98 -1.53 1.64
N TRP A 223 -26.92 -2.45 2.58
CA TRP A 223 -28.12 -3.02 3.19
C TRP A 223 -28.03 -3.00 4.70
N GLN A 224 -29.18 -2.95 5.34
CA GLN A 224 -29.29 -3.02 6.79
C GLN A 224 -30.35 -4.02 7.20
N LYS A 225 -30.04 -4.82 8.23
CA LYS A 225 -30.97 -5.75 8.85
C LYS A 225 -31.45 -5.16 10.17
N TYR A 226 -32.75 -5.13 10.36
CA TYR A 226 -33.44 -4.60 11.52
C TYR A 226 -34.16 -5.73 12.24
N ASP A 227 -33.89 -5.90 13.53
CA ASP A 227 -34.66 -6.84 14.36
C ASP A 227 -36.14 -6.39 14.42
N LYS A 228 -37.08 -7.33 14.39
CA LYS A 228 -38.51 -7.01 14.46
C LYS A 228 -38.88 -6.28 15.76
N ASN A 229 -38.12 -6.45 16.83
CA ASN A 229 -38.29 -5.76 18.11
C ASN A 229 -37.68 -4.36 18.13
N ILE A 230 -37.14 -3.87 17.01
CA ILE A 230 -36.56 -2.53 16.97
C ILE A 230 -37.63 -1.46 17.23
N PRO A 231 -37.35 -0.44 18.06
CA PRO A 231 -38.32 0.61 18.33
C PRO A 231 -38.80 1.31 17.06
N GLN A 232 -40.11 1.50 16.91
CA GLN A 232 -40.69 2.12 15.71
C GLN A 232 -40.18 3.54 15.44
N ASN A 233 -39.73 4.23 16.50
CA ASN A 233 -39.17 5.58 16.41
C ASN A 233 -37.75 5.63 15.83
N VAL A 234 -37.13 4.50 15.50
CA VAL A 234 -35.82 4.44 14.83
C VAL A 234 -36.03 4.60 13.32
N SER A 235 -35.43 5.64 12.75
CA SER A 235 -35.43 5.88 11.31
C SER A 235 -34.58 4.82 10.60
N ARG A 236 -35.05 4.34 9.46
CA ARG A 236 -34.31 3.36 8.64
C ARG A 236 -33.38 4.09 7.68
N GLY A 237 -32.18 3.56 7.52
CA GLY A 237 -31.17 4.01 6.57
C GLY A 237 -29.87 4.42 7.22
N PHE A 238 -29.02 5.03 6.40
CA PHE A 238 -27.69 5.47 6.76
C PHE A 238 -27.42 6.88 6.22
N ILE A 239 -26.30 7.44 6.65
CA ILE A 239 -25.75 8.70 6.15
C ILE A 239 -24.31 8.43 5.72
N LEU A 240 -23.92 8.98 4.57
CA LEU A 240 -22.54 9.04 4.08
C LEU A 240 -22.01 10.45 4.36
N PRO A 241 -21.36 10.70 5.51
CA PRO A 241 -21.02 12.06 5.95
C PRO A 241 -19.96 12.75 5.07
N GLU A 242 -19.22 11.99 4.27
CA GLU A 242 -18.16 12.49 3.40
C GLU A 242 -18.57 12.53 1.92
N ALA A 243 -19.82 12.18 1.62
CA ALA A 243 -20.35 12.21 0.27
C ALA A 243 -20.81 13.61 -0.14
N VAL A 244 -20.43 14.02 -1.35
CA VAL A 244 -20.94 15.19 -2.04
C VAL A 244 -22.12 14.74 -2.91
N ASP A 245 -23.31 15.26 -2.61
CA ASP A 245 -24.57 14.98 -3.32
C ASP A 245 -24.83 13.48 -3.62
N PRO A 246 -24.88 12.61 -2.60
CA PRO A 246 -25.11 11.19 -2.81
C PRO A 246 -26.52 10.91 -3.36
N ASN A 247 -26.60 10.07 -4.38
CA ASN A 247 -27.85 9.49 -4.86
C ASN A 247 -28.05 8.14 -4.16
N VAL A 248 -29.11 8.00 -3.36
CA VAL A 248 -29.42 6.77 -2.62
C VAL A 248 -30.86 6.37 -2.90
N THR A 249 -31.05 5.19 -3.46
CA THR A 249 -32.37 4.68 -3.86
C THR A 249 -32.64 3.33 -3.20
N GLU A 250 -33.80 3.19 -2.57
CA GLU A 250 -34.24 1.90 -2.04
C GLU A 250 -34.65 1.00 -3.22
N ILE A 251 -33.97 -0.12 -3.38
CA ILE A 251 -34.24 -1.05 -4.49
C ILE A 251 -35.02 -2.28 -4.04
N HIS A 252 -34.90 -2.64 -2.76
CA HIS A 252 -35.55 -3.83 -2.22
C HIS A 252 -35.79 -3.70 -0.72
N ARG A 253 -36.95 -4.20 -0.29
CA ARG A 253 -37.30 -4.36 1.12
C ARG A 253 -37.94 -5.73 1.29
N HIS A 254 -37.36 -6.53 2.18
CA HIS A 254 -37.86 -7.84 2.52
C HIS A 254 -38.09 -7.93 4.03
N GLN A 255 -39.20 -8.53 4.43
CA GLN A 255 -39.48 -8.83 5.84
C GLN A 255 -39.58 -10.35 6.00
N ASP A 256 -38.70 -10.90 6.82
CA ASP A 256 -38.72 -12.29 7.26
C ASP A 256 -39.34 -12.39 8.67
N GLN A 257 -39.48 -13.60 9.22
CA GLN A 257 -40.06 -13.84 10.55
C GLN A 257 -39.32 -13.09 11.67
N ASN A 258 -38.00 -12.91 11.52
CA ASN A 258 -37.13 -12.33 12.55
C ASN A 258 -36.57 -10.94 12.20
N PHE A 259 -36.41 -10.61 10.92
CA PHE A 259 -35.70 -9.41 10.48
C PHE A 259 -36.41 -8.69 9.32
N GLU A 260 -36.33 -7.36 9.32
CA GLU A 260 -36.56 -6.52 8.14
C GLU A 260 -35.22 -6.20 7.49
N VAL A 261 -35.06 -6.51 6.20
CA VAL A 261 -33.87 -6.20 5.42
C VAL A 261 -34.22 -5.16 4.36
N ILE A 262 -33.47 -4.08 4.32
CA ILE A 262 -33.64 -3.01 3.32
C ILE A 262 -32.32 -2.86 2.57
N VAL A 263 -32.40 -2.81 1.25
CA VAL A 263 -31.26 -2.69 0.35
C VAL A 263 -31.39 -1.38 -0.42
N TRP A 264 -30.32 -0.59 -0.41
CA TRP A 264 -30.20 0.64 -1.15
C TRP A 264 -29.09 0.51 -2.19
N TYR A 265 -29.37 0.97 -3.41
CA TYR A 265 -28.35 1.30 -4.38
C TYR A 265 -27.86 2.73 -4.11
N PHE A 266 -26.55 2.94 -4.16
CA PHE A 266 -25.96 4.25 -3.96
C PHE A 266 -24.96 4.61 -5.06
N GLU A 267 -24.93 5.90 -5.37
CA GLU A 267 -23.88 6.56 -6.16
C GLU A 267 -23.42 7.76 -5.35
N ALA A 268 -22.12 7.82 -5.05
CA ALA A 268 -21.59 8.87 -4.19
C ALA A 268 -20.21 9.31 -4.65
N LYS A 269 -19.98 10.61 -4.61
CA LYS A 269 -18.65 11.20 -4.73
C LYS A 269 -18.11 11.46 -3.32
N LEU A 270 -17.12 10.68 -2.89
CA LEU A 270 -16.51 10.80 -1.56
C LEU A 270 -15.31 11.74 -1.61
N ARG A 271 -15.28 12.73 -0.71
CA ARG A 271 -14.14 13.66 -0.56
C ARG A 271 -13.24 13.15 0.56
N GLU A 272 -12.09 12.59 0.19
CA GLU A 272 -11.12 11.99 1.11
C GLU A 272 -9.77 12.71 1.05
N ASN A 273 -9.04 12.69 2.18
CA ASN A 273 -7.72 13.31 2.26
C ASN A 273 -6.64 12.23 2.14
N PHE A 274 -6.01 12.16 0.98
CA PHE A 274 -4.97 11.19 0.71
C PHE A 274 -3.56 11.80 0.76
N ASP A 275 -2.60 11.09 1.36
CA ASP A 275 -1.18 11.52 1.36
C ASP A 275 -0.46 11.05 0.09
N TYR A 276 0.02 12.00 -0.72
CA TYR A 276 0.75 11.76 -1.96
C TYR A 276 2.26 11.98 -1.86
N SER A 277 2.80 12.27 -0.67
CA SER A 277 4.23 12.51 -0.46
C SER A 277 5.13 11.43 -1.09
N LYS A 278 4.66 10.17 -1.08
CA LYS A 278 5.35 8.99 -1.58
C LYS A 278 4.99 8.57 -3.01
N TYR A 279 4.19 9.37 -3.73
CA TYR A 279 3.83 9.07 -5.11
C TYR A 279 5.08 8.83 -5.98
N PRO A 280 5.16 7.75 -6.78
CA PRO A 280 4.08 6.81 -7.14
C PRO A 280 4.05 5.49 -6.36
N PHE A 281 4.75 5.41 -5.24
CA PHE A 281 4.80 4.23 -4.37
C PHE A 281 3.75 4.27 -3.26
N ASP A 282 2.64 4.95 -3.54
CA ASP A 282 1.54 5.18 -2.62
C ASP A 282 0.60 3.97 -2.52
N VAL A 283 0.14 3.75 -1.29
CA VAL A 283 -0.98 2.87 -0.95
C VAL A 283 -2.09 3.78 -0.42
N LYS A 284 -3.31 3.58 -0.93
CA LYS A 284 -4.48 4.38 -0.56
C LYS A 284 -5.52 3.48 0.07
N ASP A 285 -6.02 3.92 1.22
CA ASP A 285 -7.20 3.34 1.83
C ASP A 285 -8.38 4.20 1.36
N VAL A 286 -9.21 3.70 0.46
CA VAL A 286 -10.49 4.37 0.13
C VAL A 286 -11.53 3.88 1.12
N TRP A 287 -12.27 4.77 1.78
CA TRP A 287 -13.17 4.37 2.86
C TRP A 287 -14.59 4.90 2.72
N ILE A 288 -15.55 4.01 2.88
CA ILE A 288 -16.96 4.34 2.97
C ILE A 288 -17.30 4.45 4.46
N ARG A 289 -17.42 5.68 4.94
CA ARG A 289 -17.84 5.98 6.31
C ARG A 289 -19.35 5.92 6.43
N LEU A 290 -19.85 5.20 7.43
CA LEU A 290 -21.28 4.98 7.62
C LEU A 290 -21.76 5.48 8.98
N TRP A 291 -22.72 6.38 8.95
CA TRP A 291 -23.50 6.79 10.12
C TRP A 291 -24.91 6.20 10.07
N PRO A 292 -25.53 5.89 11.21
CA PRO A 292 -26.95 5.57 11.24
C PRO A 292 -27.77 6.82 10.87
N LYS A 293 -28.97 6.63 10.29
CA LYS A 293 -29.86 7.74 9.93
C LYS A 293 -30.16 8.66 11.12
N ASP A 294 -30.40 8.07 12.28
CA ASP A 294 -30.53 8.78 13.55
C ASP A 294 -29.16 8.86 14.27
N PHE A 295 -28.19 9.56 13.68
CA PHE A 295 -26.81 9.64 14.20
C PHE A 295 -26.69 10.15 15.65
N TYR A 296 -27.70 10.86 16.13
CA TYR A 296 -27.79 11.41 17.49
C TYR A 296 -28.23 10.39 18.56
N LYS A 297 -28.70 9.20 18.17
CA LYS A 297 -29.09 8.13 19.09
C LYS A 297 -27.94 7.17 19.35
N ASN A 298 -28.03 6.39 20.42
CA ASN A 298 -27.04 5.36 20.75
C ASN A 298 -27.16 4.14 19.82
N ILE A 299 -26.82 4.31 18.54
CA ILE A 299 -26.93 3.29 17.50
C ILE A 299 -25.55 2.99 16.94
N ILE A 300 -25.13 1.74 17.01
CA ILE A 300 -23.85 1.27 16.47
C ILE A 300 -24.13 0.38 15.26
N LEU A 301 -23.65 0.80 14.09
CA LEU A 301 -23.68 -0.03 12.89
C LEU A 301 -22.64 -1.15 13.04
N THR A 302 -23.02 -2.38 12.68
CA THR A 302 -22.16 -3.57 12.79
C THR A 302 -22.06 -4.27 11.43
N PRO A 303 -20.94 -4.91 11.06
CA PRO A 303 -20.88 -5.67 9.80
C PRO A 303 -21.88 -6.83 9.79
N ASP A 304 -22.65 -6.96 8.71
CA ASP A 304 -23.51 -8.13 8.47
C ASP A 304 -22.71 -9.33 7.97
N PHE A 305 -21.91 -9.93 8.87
CA PHE A 305 -20.98 -11.01 8.53
C PHE A 305 -21.62 -12.24 7.89
N ASP A 306 -22.91 -12.51 8.14
CA ASP A 306 -23.62 -13.68 7.59
C ASP A 306 -23.93 -13.55 6.10
N ALA A 307 -23.85 -12.35 5.55
CA ALA A 307 -24.12 -12.09 4.14
C ALA A 307 -22.87 -12.24 3.24
N TYR A 308 -21.73 -12.63 3.81
CA TYR A 308 -20.47 -12.78 3.08
C TYR A 308 -19.94 -14.20 3.21
N ASP A 309 -19.52 -14.80 2.10
CA ASP A 309 -18.92 -16.14 2.08
C ASP A 309 -17.60 -16.22 2.85
N LEU A 310 -16.76 -15.18 2.71
CA LEU A 310 -15.44 -15.12 3.34
C LEU A 310 -15.06 -13.67 3.71
N MET A 311 -14.74 -13.44 4.98
CA MET A 311 -14.37 -12.12 5.53
C MET A 311 -12.86 -11.89 5.63
N VAL A 312 -12.07 -12.63 4.85
CA VAL A 312 -10.61 -12.46 4.81
C VAL A 312 -10.30 -11.23 3.94
N PRO A 313 -9.51 -10.25 4.41
CA PRO A 313 -9.31 -9.01 3.65
C PRO A 313 -8.78 -9.22 2.23
N THR A 314 -7.92 -10.22 2.03
CA THR A 314 -7.32 -10.53 0.73
C THR A 314 -8.23 -11.30 -0.22
N SER A 315 -9.38 -11.81 0.25
CA SER A 315 -10.41 -12.39 -0.63
C SER A 315 -11.38 -11.34 -1.17
N LEU A 316 -11.11 -10.06 -0.90
CA LEU A 316 -11.87 -8.92 -1.41
C LEU A 316 -13.38 -8.97 -1.11
N PRO A 317 -13.82 -9.25 0.14
CA PRO A 317 -15.23 -9.28 0.49
C PRO A 317 -15.93 -7.97 0.14
N GLY A 318 -17.14 -8.07 -0.41
CA GLY A 318 -17.95 -6.90 -0.74
C GLY A 318 -17.45 -6.10 -1.93
N LEU A 319 -16.61 -6.68 -2.80
CA LEU A 319 -16.29 -6.12 -4.11
C LEU A 319 -16.84 -7.03 -5.22
N ALA A 320 -17.19 -6.46 -6.37
CA ALA A 320 -17.52 -7.24 -7.56
C ALA A 320 -16.32 -8.07 -8.06
N GLU A 321 -16.57 -9.25 -8.65
CA GLU A 321 -15.49 -10.12 -9.16
C GLU A 321 -14.71 -9.47 -10.32
N ASP A 322 -15.42 -8.81 -11.25
CA ASP A 322 -14.84 -8.07 -12.37
C ASP A 322 -14.58 -6.59 -12.04
N PHE A 323 -14.00 -6.31 -10.87
CA PHE A 323 -13.73 -4.94 -10.43
C PHE A 323 -12.63 -4.29 -11.29
N VAL A 324 -13.02 -3.37 -12.19
CA VAL A 324 -12.09 -2.67 -13.07
C VAL A 324 -11.65 -1.35 -12.43
N LEU A 325 -10.37 -1.24 -12.09
CA LEU A 325 -9.76 -0.01 -11.60
C LEU A 325 -8.41 0.24 -12.28
N PRO A 326 -8.38 1.02 -13.38
CA PRO A 326 -7.15 1.24 -14.16
C PRO A 326 -6.03 1.89 -13.34
N GLY A 327 -4.82 1.33 -13.43
CA GLY A 327 -3.64 1.90 -12.77
C GLY A 327 -3.48 1.58 -11.29
N TRP A 328 -4.35 0.74 -10.72
CA TRP A 328 -4.33 0.33 -9.33
C TRP A 328 -4.50 -1.18 -9.18
N ASP A 329 -3.81 -1.75 -8.22
CA ASP A 329 -4.03 -3.11 -7.75
C ASP A 329 -4.83 -3.07 -6.45
N ILE A 330 -5.92 -3.83 -6.37
CA ILE A 330 -6.67 -4.00 -5.13
C ILE A 330 -5.93 -5.01 -4.25
N LYS A 331 -5.59 -4.63 -3.02
CA LYS A 331 -4.85 -5.49 -2.09
C LYS A 331 -5.74 -6.09 -1.01
N SER A 332 -6.74 -5.35 -0.54
CA SER A 332 -7.70 -5.88 0.42
C SER A 332 -8.99 -5.06 0.47
N SER A 333 -10.06 -5.67 0.98
CA SER A 333 -11.26 -4.97 1.44
C SER A 333 -11.75 -5.52 2.77
N PHE A 334 -12.22 -4.67 3.67
CA PHE A 334 -12.66 -5.09 5.01
C PHE A 334 -13.48 -4.03 5.73
N PHE A 335 -14.21 -4.45 6.76
CA PHE A 335 -14.83 -3.54 7.72
C PHE A 335 -13.87 -3.18 8.84
N GLN A 336 -13.95 -1.95 9.32
CA GLN A 336 -13.23 -1.50 10.51
C GLN A 336 -14.06 -0.49 11.32
N TYR A 337 -13.82 -0.43 12.62
CA TYR A 337 -14.22 0.72 13.44
C TYR A 337 -13.08 1.72 13.54
N LYS A 338 -13.42 3.00 13.35
CA LYS A 338 -12.60 4.11 13.81
C LYS A 338 -13.31 4.78 14.99
N LEU A 339 -12.55 5.06 16.05
CA LEU A 339 -13.04 5.79 17.22
C LEU A 339 -12.83 7.28 16.95
N ASN A 340 -13.89 7.95 16.54
CA ASN A 340 -13.83 9.36 16.19
C ASN A 340 -14.19 10.22 17.42
N ASN A 341 -13.55 11.39 17.48
CA ASN A 341 -13.82 12.42 18.47
C ASN A 341 -14.25 13.69 17.74
N TYR A 342 -15.28 14.36 18.25
CA TYR A 342 -15.77 15.62 17.72
C TYR A 342 -15.50 16.75 18.71
N ASN A 343 -14.98 17.85 18.21
CA ASN A 343 -14.85 19.09 18.98
C ASN A 343 -16.18 19.85 19.12
N THR A 344 -17.31 19.22 18.77
CA THR A 344 -18.66 19.77 18.82
C THR A 344 -19.66 18.67 19.18
N ASN A 345 -20.80 19.06 19.73
CA ASN A 345 -21.94 18.18 20.02
C ASN A 345 -23.09 18.36 19.02
N PHE A 346 -22.87 19.12 17.93
CA PHE A 346 -23.89 19.43 16.93
C PHE A 346 -25.14 20.14 17.50
N GLY A 347 -25.01 20.80 18.65
CA GLY A 347 -26.13 21.41 19.37
C GLY A 347 -26.99 20.42 20.16
N ILE A 348 -26.55 19.17 20.30
CA ILE A 348 -27.29 18.10 20.97
C ILE A 348 -26.75 17.93 22.39
N ASN A 349 -27.61 18.13 23.38
CA ASN A 349 -27.26 17.93 24.77
C ASN A 349 -26.90 16.46 25.04
N SER A 350 -25.76 16.24 25.70
CA SER A 350 -25.26 14.91 26.04
C SER A 350 -25.10 13.96 24.84
N TYR A 351 -24.60 14.48 23.71
CA TYR A 351 -24.35 13.67 22.51
C TYR A 351 -23.36 12.53 22.80
N ILE A 352 -23.86 11.29 22.78
CA ILE A 352 -23.08 10.07 23.06
C ILE A 352 -21.96 9.88 22.04
N GLY A 353 -22.16 10.35 20.81
CA GLY A 353 -21.20 10.21 19.72
C GLY A 353 -20.02 11.18 19.78
N GLN A 354 -19.92 12.05 20.80
CA GLN A 354 -18.92 13.12 20.86
C GLN A 354 -17.50 12.59 21.07
N ASP A 355 -17.32 11.61 21.95
CA ASP A 355 -16.00 11.11 22.35
C ASP A 355 -15.90 9.57 22.23
N ASN A 356 -14.90 9.13 21.48
CA ASN A 356 -14.50 7.74 21.26
C ASN A 356 -15.66 6.84 20.80
N PHE A 357 -16.56 7.38 19.98
CA PHE A 357 -17.69 6.63 19.45
C PHE A 357 -17.26 5.78 18.24
N PRO A 358 -17.62 4.48 18.19
CA PRO A 358 -17.24 3.62 17.09
C PRO A 358 -18.10 3.87 15.85
N GLU A 359 -17.47 4.34 14.80
CA GLU A 359 -18.11 4.51 13.49
C GLU A 359 -17.64 3.43 12.53
N LEU A 360 -18.60 2.88 11.78
CA LEU A 360 -18.34 1.79 10.86
C LEU A 360 -17.77 2.33 9.55
N TYR A 361 -16.65 1.76 9.12
CA TYR A 361 -16.04 2.01 7.84
C TYR A 361 -15.96 0.71 7.06
N PHE A 362 -16.25 0.78 5.77
CA PHE A 362 -15.83 -0.23 4.81
C PHE A 362 -14.65 0.32 4.02
N THR A 363 -13.52 -0.37 4.02
CA THR A 363 -12.26 0.15 3.46
C THR A 363 -11.73 -0.77 2.38
N VAL A 364 -11.32 -0.18 1.27
CA VAL A 364 -10.66 -0.83 0.14
C VAL A 364 -9.23 -0.30 0.04
N VAL A 365 -8.25 -1.19 0.16
CA VAL A 365 -6.83 -0.84 0.10
C VAL A 365 -6.34 -1.04 -1.33
N LEU A 366 -5.81 0.03 -1.90
CA LEU A 366 -5.36 0.13 -3.28
C LEU A 366 -3.88 0.46 -3.32
N GLN A 367 -3.13 -0.27 -4.14
CA GLN A 367 -1.72 0.02 -4.40
C GLN A 367 -1.55 0.49 -5.84
N ARG A 368 -0.83 1.59 -6.03
CA ARG A 368 -0.60 2.10 -7.39
C ARG A 368 0.27 1.15 -8.21
N ASN A 369 -0.10 0.97 -9.48
CA ASN A 369 0.76 0.28 -10.43
C ASN A 369 1.93 1.20 -10.83
N PHE A 370 3.11 0.93 -10.26
CA PHE A 370 4.33 1.69 -10.51
C PHE A 370 4.74 1.70 -11.99
N ILE A 371 4.59 0.59 -12.70
CA ILE A 371 5.04 0.46 -14.11
C ILE A 371 4.28 1.45 -15.00
N ASN A 372 3.00 1.63 -14.76
CA ASN A 372 2.20 2.59 -15.50
C ASN A 372 2.73 4.03 -15.32
N VAL A 373 3.12 4.39 -14.09
CA VAL A 373 3.69 5.72 -13.82
C VAL A 373 5.10 5.89 -14.39
N LEU A 374 5.92 4.84 -14.32
CA LEU A 374 7.25 4.82 -14.92
C LEU A 374 7.17 5.14 -16.42
N ILE A 375 6.23 4.49 -17.13
CA ILE A 375 6.02 4.72 -18.56
C ILE A 375 5.43 6.10 -18.82
N SER A 376 4.43 6.54 -18.05
CA SER A 376 3.70 7.77 -18.35
C SER A 376 4.46 9.06 -18.02
N ASN A 377 5.26 9.07 -16.94
CA ASN A 377 5.84 10.29 -16.39
C ASN A 377 7.38 10.25 -16.30
N MET A 378 7.99 9.08 -16.08
CA MET A 378 9.46 9.02 -15.90
C MET A 378 10.22 8.86 -17.22
N MET A 379 9.58 8.41 -18.30
CA MET A 379 10.22 8.23 -19.61
C MET A 379 10.81 9.54 -20.16
N ILE A 380 10.08 10.65 -20.06
CA ILE A 380 10.56 11.96 -20.54
C ILE A 380 11.81 12.39 -19.76
N ILE A 381 11.80 12.23 -18.44
CA ILE A 381 12.93 12.53 -17.57
C ILE A 381 14.17 11.70 -17.98
N ILE A 382 14.00 10.39 -18.19
CA ILE A 382 15.09 9.48 -18.59
C ILE A 382 15.67 9.89 -19.96
N VAL A 383 14.80 10.19 -20.93
CA VAL A 383 15.23 10.63 -22.27
C VAL A 383 16.02 11.93 -22.19
N VAL A 384 15.56 12.92 -21.43
CA VAL A 384 16.28 14.20 -21.28
C VAL A 384 17.62 14.00 -20.57
N LEU A 385 17.71 13.15 -19.54
CA LEU A 385 18.98 12.80 -18.90
C LEU A 385 19.97 12.17 -19.89
N LEU A 386 19.50 11.24 -20.73
CA LEU A 386 20.34 10.62 -21.77
C LEU A 386 20.82 11.65 -22.81
N LEU A 387 19.93 12.52 -23.28
CA LEU A 387 20.28 13.56 -24.25
C LEU A 387 21.26 14.59 -23.67
N LEU A 388 21.07 15.02 -22.42
CA LEU A 388 22.01 15.89 -21.70
C LEU A 388 23.38 15.23 -21.55
N PHE A 389 23.44 13.93 -21.29
CA PHE A 389 24.70 13.19 -21.25
C PHE A 389 25.39 13.14 -22.62
N CYS A 390 24.63 12.92 -23.70
CA CYS A 390 25.16 12.98 -25.07
C CYS A 390 25.78 14.35 -25.35
N ILE A 391 25.05 15.44 -25.03
CA ILE A 391 25.56 16.81 -25.17
C ILE A 391 26.85 16.99 -24.36
N GLN A 392 26.86 16.56 -23.10
CA GLN A 392 28.03 16.67 -22.22
C GLN A 392 29.26 15.94 -22.79
N ILE A 393 29.09 14.78 -23.44
CA ILE A 393 30.17 14.04 -24.11
C ILE A 393 30.74 14.84 -25.29
N LEU A 394 29.87 15.47 -26.08
CA LEU A 394 30.24 16.21 -27.30
C LEU A 394 31.03 17.49 -27.02
N ILE A 395 31.06 17.98 -25.78
CA ILE A 395 31.85 19.16 -25.39
C ILE A 395 33.36 18.86 -25.53
N ILE A 396 34.03 19.48 -26.51
CA ILE A 396 35.46 19.32 -26.82
C ILE A 396 36.09 20.69 -27.07
N LYS A 397 37.32 20.93 -26.58
CA LYS A 397 38.08 22.19 -26.76
C LYS A 397 39.04 22.01 -27.93
N HIS A 398 38.91 22.83 -28.98
CA HIS A 398 39.82 22.69 -30.12
C HIS A 398 41.21 23.27 -29.83
N LYS A 399 42.22 22.60 -30.37
CA LYS A 399 43.58 23.09 -30.55
C LYS A 399 43.91 22.91 -32.03
N GLU A 400 43.53 23.92 -32.82
CA GLU A 400 43.86 24.15 -34.24
C GLU A 400 43.55 23.03 -35.26
N SER A 401 42.87 23.45 -36.33
CA SER A 401 42.71 22.81 -37.65
C SER A 401 41.38 22.09 -37.94
N GLY A 402 40.67 22.66 -38.93
CA GLY A 402 40.03 21.93 -40.02
C GLY A 402 38.76 21.13 -39.74
N GLU A 403 37.61 21.75 -40.04
CA GLU A 403 36.34 21.16 -40.50
C GLU A 403 35.96 19.76 -39.98
N ASN A 404 35.07 19.71 -38.99
CA ASN A 404 33.78 19.00 -39.08
C ASN A 404 32.92 19.26 -37.82
N GLN A 405 31.78 19.95 -38.02
CA GLN A 405 30.64 20.16 -37.10
C GLN A 405 30.95 20.13 -35.59
N ASP A 406 31.43 21.26 -35.06
CA ASP A 406 31.53 21.54 -33.63
C ASP A 406 30.20 22.10 -33.10
N PHE A 407 29.74 21.63 -31.93
CA PHE A 407 28.68 22.31 -31.19
C PHE A 407 29.26 23.55 -30.51
N THR A 408 28.83 24.74 -30.92
CA THR A 408 29.20 25.98 -30.23
C THR A 408 28.63 25.94 -28.79
N ALA A 409 29.32 26.50 -27.80
CA ALA A 409 28.77 26.62 -26.43
C ALA A 409 27.37 27.26 -26.42
N LEU A 410 27.10 28.16 -27.37
CA LEU A 410 25.78 28.74 -27.60
C LEU A 410 24.72 27.69 -27.96
N GLU A 411 25.02 26.74 -28.84
CA GLU A 411 24.09 25.66 -29.25
C GLU A 411 23.77 24.73 -28.08
N ILE A 412 24.76 24.44 -27.23
CA ILE A 412 24.56 23.64 -26.02
C ILE A 412 23.64 24.37 -25.05
N VAL A 413 23.87 25.66 -24.83
CA VAL A 413 23.00 26.49 -23.98
C VAL A 413 21.58 26.56 -24.55
N SER A 414 21.43 26.69 -25.87
CA SER A 414 20.13 26.64 -26.55
C SER A 414 19.43 25.30 -26.35
N ALA A 415 20.14 24.18 -26.48
CA ALA A 415 19.59 22.85 -26.24
C ALA A 415 19.18 22.65 -24.77
N CYS A 416 19.99 23.10 -23.80
CA CYS A 416 19.64 23.11 -22.39
C CYS A 416 18.37 23.95 -22.11
N GLY A 417 18.22 25.09 -22.77
CA GLY A 417 17.00 25.91 -22.69
C GLY A 417 15.76 25.18 -23.20
N ALA A 418 15.87 24.48 -24.33
CA ALA A 418 14.78 23.67 -24.87
C ALA A 418 14.40 22.51 -23.94
N PHE A 419 15.38 21.80 -23.38
CA PHE A 419 15.13 20.74 -22.41
C PHE A 419 14.49 21.27 -21.13
N LEU A 420 14.93 22.42 -20.63
CA LEU A 420 14.32 23.04 -19.44
C LEU A 420 12.82 23.29 -19.66
N PHE A 421 12.45 23.84 -20.83
CA PHE A 421 11.06 24.10 -21.17
C PHE A 421 10.21 22.82 -21.25
N ILE A 422 10.72 21.77 -21.91
CA ILE A 422 10.05 20.47 -22.00
C ILE A 422 9.80 19.89 -20.61
N VAL A 423 10.81 19.94 -19.74
CA VAL A 423 10.75 19.39 -18.38
C VAL A 423 9.78 20.20 -17.49
N ILE A 424 9.74 21.53 -17.63
CA ILE A 424 8.77 22.37 -16.90
C ILE A 424 7.34 22.05 -17.31
N ILE A 425 7.06 21.91 -18.61
CA ILE A 425 5.73 21.53 -19.10
C ILE A 425 5.33 20.16 -18.55
N ASP A 426 6.26 19.19 -18.57
CA ASP A 426 6.01 17.86 -18.05
C ASP A 426 5.69 17.86 -16.54
N GLN A 427 6.43 18.65 -15.75
CA GLN A 427 6.13 18.83 -14.32
C GLN A 427 4.76 19.49 -14.09
N ILE A 428 4.39 20.50 -14.88
CA ILE A 428 3.07 21.15 -14.79
C ILE A 428 1.96 20.13 -15.08
N ASN A 429 2.12 19.31 -16.12
CA ASN A 429 1.16 18.27 -16.47
C ASN A 429 0.99 17.22 -15.35
N LEU A 430 2.09 16.85 -14.67
CA LEU A 430 2.02 15.98 -13.50
C LEU A 430 1.24 16.63 -12.36
N ARG A 431 1.55 17.90 -12.04
CA ARG A 431 0.93 18.63 -10.92
C ARG A 431 -0.53 18.98 -11.16
N GLN A 432 -0.98 19.10 -12.41
CA GLN A 432 -2.40 19.23 -12.74
C GLN A 432 -3.20 17.96 -12.42
N LYS A 433 -2.58 16.78 -12.53
CA LYS A 433 -3.22 15.49 -12.20
C LYS A 433 -3.24 15.22 -10.69
N ILE A 434 -2.25 15.72 -9.96
CA ILE A 434 -2.03 15.45 -8.53
C ILE A 434 -1.99 16.79 -7.79
N ILE A 435 -3.17 17.31 -7.50
CA ILE A 435 -3.33 18.60 -6.80
C ILE A 435 -3.13 18.36 -5.30
N THR A 436 -1.92 18.60 -4.83
CA THR A 436 -1.55 18.40 -3.42
C THR A 436 -0.74 19.59 -2.94
N ALA A 437 -0.94 20.03 -1.71
CA ALA A 437 -0.20 21.16 -1.13
C ALA A 437 1.30 20.87 -0.90
N GLY A 438 1.71 19.60 -0.90
CA GLY A 438 3.09 19.17 -0.59
C GLY A 438 3.98 18.87 -1.80
N ILE A 439 5.26 18.63 -1.52
CA ILE A 439 6.23 18.08 -2.48
C ILE A 439 6.01 16.57 -2.57
N ILE A 440 5.92 16.05 -3.79
CA ILE A 440 5.84 14.61 -4.04
C ILE A 440 7.23 14.07 -4.38
N TYR A 441 7.48 12.78 -4.11
CA TYR A 441 8.78 12.15 -4.39
C TYR A 441 9.24 12.36 -5.85
N LEU A 442 8.31 12.32 -6.82
CA LEU A 442 8.65 12.52 -8.23
C LEU A 442 9.12 13.96 -8.55
N ASP A 443 8.72 14.98 -7.78
CA ASP A 443 9.21 16.37 -7.99
C ASP A 443 10.72 16.46 -7.85
N TYR A 444 11.33 15.67 -6.96
CA TYR A 444 12.76 15.70 -6.76
C TYR A 444 13.54 15.26 -8.01
N PHE A 445 12.96 14.42 -8.88
CA PHE A 445 13.57 14.08 -10.15
C PHE A 445 13.64 15.31 -11.06
N TYR A 446 12.56 16.09 -11.13
CA TYR A 446 12.54 17.35 -11.86
C TYR A 446 13.53 18.35 -11.27
N PHE A 447 13.58 18.50 -9.94
CA PHE A 447 14.53 19.41 -9.29
C PHE A 447 15.99 19.03 -9.57
N ILE A 448 16.33 17.74 -9.47
CA ILE A 448 17.66 17.24 -9.84
C ILE A 448 17.93 17.52 -11.32
N LEU A 449 16.96 17.27 -12.20
CA LEU A 449 17.10 17.50 -13.63
C LEU A 449 17.32 18.99 -13.96
N TYR A 450 16.62 19.91 -13.30
CA TYR A 450 16.83 21.36 -13.46
C TYR A 450 18.24 21.78 -13.07
N ILE A 451 18.73 21.30 -11.92
CA ILE A 451 20.10 21.56 -11.46
C ILE A 451 21.09 21.01 -12.49
N MET A 452 20.85 19.82 -13.03
CA MET A 452 21.75 19.19 -14.00
C MET A 452 21.77 19.89 -15.36
N ILE A 453 20.63 20.35 -15.86
CA ILE A 453 20.55 21.18 -17.07
C ILE A 453 21.42 22.44 -16.88
N LEU A 454 21.26 23.11 -15.73
CA LEU A 454 22.03 24.30 -15.41
C LEU A 454 23.53 23.99 -15.30
N LEU A 455 23.92 22.91 -14.63
CA LEU A 455 25.32 22.50 -14.49
C LEU A 455 25.96 22.17 -15.83
N VAL A 456 25.24 21.49 -16.75
CA VAL A 456 25.74 21.21 -18.11
C VAL A 456 25.91 22.51 -18.90
N ALA A 457 24.96 23.44 -18.81
CA ALA A 457 25.07 24.74 -19.47
C ALA A 457 26.26 25.57 -18.94
N ILE A 458 26.41 25.65 -17.61
CA ILE A 458 27.55 26.32 -16.96
C ILE A 458 28.87 25.66 -17.38
N ASN A 459 28.92 24.33 -17.40
CA ASN A 459 30.10 23.59 -17.83
C ASN A 459 30.50 23.93 -19.27
N ALA A 460 29.53 23.98 -20.18
CA ALA A 460 29.77 24.35 -21.58
C ALA A 460 30.33 25.77 -21.72
N ILE A 461 29.76 26.74 -21.00
CA ILE A 461 30.22 28.14 -21.02
C ILE A 461 31.64 28.26 -20.43
N LEU A 462 31.88 27.68 -19.25
CA LEU A 462 33.19 27.76 -18.59
C LEU A 462 34.27 27.09 -19.43
N PHE A 463 33.99 25.93 -20.01
CA PHE A 463 34.95 25.20 -20.83
C PHE A 463 35.28 25.91 -22.15
N ALA A 464 34.31 26.62 -22.74
CA ALA A 464 34.51 27.46 -23.91
C ALA A 464 35.17 28.81 -23.59
N SER A 465 35.14 29.24 -22.33
CA SER A 465 35.80 30.48 -21.90
C SER A 465 37.33 30.32 -21.81
N ASN A 466 38.04 31.45 -21.83
CA ASN A 466 39.48 31.50 -21.58
C ASN A 466 39.87 31.33 -20.10
N ILE A 467 38.90 31.10 -19.22
CA ILE A 467 39.15 30.89 -17.79
C ILE A 467 39.72 29.48 -17.61
N LYS A 468 40.97 29.37 -17.19
CA LYS A 468 41.61 28.09 -16.90
C LYS A 468 41.12 27.54 -15.56
N ILE A 469 40.40 26.44 -15.59
CA ILE A 469 39.88 25.78 -14.40
C ILE A 469 40.36 24.33 -14.42
N ASP A 470 41.28 23.99 -13.50
CA ASP A 470 42.04 22.73 -13.55
C ASP A 470 41.19 21.46 -13.60
N TRP A 471 40.02 21.45 -12.95
CA TRP A 471 39.12 20.29 -12.94
C TRP A 471 38.20 20.21 -14.16
N ILE A 472 37.87 21.34 -14.79
CA ILE A 472 37.03 21.40 -16.00
C ILE A 472 37.89 21.19 -17.26
N ASP A 473 39.07 21.78 -17.32
CA ASP A 473 40.00 21.61 -18.45
C ASP A 473 40.73 20.25 -18.43
N TYR A 474 40.65 19.49 -17.32
CA TYR A 474 41.33 18.20 -17.17
C TYR A 474 40.95 17.22 -18.29
N LYS A 475 41.96 16.83 -19.09
CA LYS A 475 41.84 15.86 -20.19
C LYS A 475 40.61 16.10 -21.07
N ASN A 476 40.39 17.35 -21.49
CA ASN A 476 39.28 17.73 -22.38
C ASN A 476 37.89 17.44 -21.75
N ASN A 477 37.61 18.10 -20.62
CA ASN A 477 36.33 18.02 -19.91
C ASN A 477 36.01 16.61 -19.37
N LEU A 478 37.04 15.84 -18.99
CA LEU A 478 36.85 14.44 -18.62
C LEU A 478 36.15 14.29 -17.26
N ILE A 479 36.49 15.12 -16.26
CA ILE A 479 35.91 14.99 -14.92
C ILE A 479 34.40 15.25 -14.93
N PRO A 480 33.88 16.33 -15.53
CA PRO A 480 32.44 16.55 -15.62
C PRO A 480 31.70 15.47 -16.42
N LYS A 481 32.34 14.85 -17.43
CA LYS A 481 31.77 13.69 -18.16
C LYS A 481 31.67 12.45 -17.26
N LEU A 482 32.71 12.17 -16.49
CA LEU A 482 32.76 11.02 -15.58
C LEU A 482 31.82 11.17 -14.38
N LEU A 483 31.64 12.38 -13.86
CA LEU A 483 30.80 12.63 -12.69
C LEU A 483 29.31 12.73 -13.02
N TYR A 484 28.94 12.87 -14.30
CA TYR A 484 27.56 13.05 -14.72
C TYR A 484 26.61 12.00 -14.10
N TRP A 485 26.78 10.71 -14.42
CA TRP A 485 25.88 9.66 -13.94
C TRP A 485 26.00 9.39 -12.44
N PRO A 486 27.20 9.25 -11.84
CA PRO A 486 27.34 9.03 -10.41
C PRO A 486 26.70 10.14 -9.57
N THR A 487 26.87 11.42 -9.94
CA THR A 487 26.28 12.54 -9.19
C THR A 487 24.76 12.55 -9.28
N ASN A 488 24.20 12.37 -10.48
CA ASN A 488 22.75 12.25 -10.68
C ASN A 488 22.14 11.15 -9.80
N LEU A 489 22.71 9.95 -9.88
CA LEU A 489 22.20 8.78 -9.17
C LEU A 489 22.46 8.86 -7.66
N ALA A 490 23.56 9.48 -7.23
CA ALA A 490 23.82 9.70 -5.81
C ALA A 490 22.83 10.71 -5.20
N LEU A 491 22.53 11.82 -5.90
CA LEU A 491 21.50 12.77 -5.47
C LEU A 491 20.13 12.10 -5.41
N LEU A 492 19.80 11.30 -6.42
CA LEU A 492 18.53 10.58 -6.45
C LEU A 492 18.45 9.54 -5.32
N LEU A 493 19.52 8.79 -5.07
CA LEU A 493 19.60 7.85 -3.95
C LEU A 493 19.42 8.56 -2.61
N LEU A 494 20.09 9.70 -2.41
CA LEU A 494 19.97 10.51 -1.20
C LEU A 494 18.52 10.94 -0.96
N VAL A 495 17.85 11.49 -1.98
CA VAL A 495 16.43 11.86 -1.87
C VAL A 495 15.58 10.63 -1.56
N THR A 496 15.84 9.50 -2.24
CA THR A 496 15.10 8.26 -2.02
C THR A 496 15.20 7.78 -0.57
N MET A 497 16.39 7.89 0.04
CA MET A 497 16.60 7.57 1.46
C MET A 497 16.00 8.60 2.44
N LEU A 498 15.82 9.85 2.02
CA LEU A 498 15.19 10.87 2.87
C LEU A 498 13.66 10.73 2.91
N VAL A 499 13.07 10.24 1.81
CA VAL A 499 11.61 10.11 1.67
C VAL A 499 11.08 8.77 2.21
N PHE A 500 11.85 7.69 2.04
CA PHE A 500 11.50 6.33 2.49
C PHE A 500 12.34 5.94 3.69
#